data_AF-A0A9D9SZN1-F1
#
_entry.id   AF-A0A9D9SZN1-F1
#
_cell.length_a   1.000
_cell.length_b   1.000
_cell.length_c   1.000
_cell.angle_alpha   90.00
_cell.angle_beta   90.00
_cell.angle_gamma   90.00
#
_symmetry.space_group_name_H-M   'P 1'
#
loop_
_entity.id
_entity.type
_entity.pdbx_description
1 polymer ?
#
loop_
_entity_poly.entity_id
_entity_poly.type
_entity_poly.pdbx_seq_one_letter_code
_entity_poly.pdbx_strand_id
1 'polypeptide(L)'
;DKISLLGALSGQYYAAKQYAKSGDAANRYFNEGGTDPAIRTLQIQGLYLGGDLARASKELQAEIATNEKNGKQPSEQHLQMLADVSNRQKDNAAFTSTMERLVANYPKRDYWQSLIYSVATKPGFASRLQFDVLRVKLATDTLRSTDEYVEAAQLAIQAGFPVEAKKFIDAGVAAGMIGTGAEAARHKRLQDSTAKAIAEDTKTLGQDDAKAAAAATGDAQLNTGLNYVFRGQSDKGLPMMDAAIKKGGFKRPDEAKMLYGMAQVIAGQKAKAVETLRSVRGTDGTAELSRLWILIAQRGS
;
A
#
# COMPACT_ATOMS: atom_id res chain seq x y z
N ASP A 1 -39.05 -22.22 22.45
CA ASP A 1 -37.88 -22.65 21.66
C ASP A 1 -36.61 -22.10 22.30
N LYS A 2 -35.66 -22.97 22.62
CA LYS A 2 -34.40 -22.65 23.31
C LYS A 2 -33.52 -21.71 22.46
N ILE A 3 -33.53 -21.87 21.14
CA ILE A 3 -32.76 -21.05 20.21
C ILE A 3 -33.28 -19.61 20.23
N SER A 4 -34.58 -19.40 20.07
CA SER A 4 -35.19 -18.06 20.12
C SER A 4 -34.92 -17.34 21.45
N LEU A 5 -34.92 -18.07 22.58
CA LEU A 5 -34.59 -17.50 23.90
C LEU A 5 -33.14 -17.01 23.97
N LEU A 6 -32.18 -17.74 23.43
CA LEU A 6 -30.77 -17.34 23.40
C LEU A 6 -30.54 -16.09 22.56
N GLY A 7 -31.23 -15.98 21.42
CA GLY A 7 -31.20 -14.78 20.57
C GLY A 7 -31.76 -13.55 21.30
N ALA A 8 -32.92 -13.70 21.93
CA ALA A 8 -33.53 -12.62 22.73
C ALA A 8 -32.64 -12.19 23.92
N LEU A 9 -32.04 -13.16 24.63
CA LEU A 9 -31.11 -12.89 25.74
C LEU A 9 -29.89 -12.11 25.28
N SER A 10 -29.31 -12.46 24.12
CA SER A 10 -28.19 -11.73 23.55
C SER A 10 -28.56 -10.25 23.34
N GLY A 11 -29.70 -9.98 22.68
CA GLY A 11 -30.19 -8.62 22.48
C GLY A 11 -30.44 -7.84 23.77
N GLN A 12 -31.04 -8.49 24.78
CA GLN A 12 -31.26 -7.88 26.09
C GLN A 12 -29.96 -7.54 26.81
N TYR A 13 -28.99 -8.45 26.84
CA TYR A 13 -27.68 -8.19 27.42
C TYR A 13 -26.95 -7.07 26.68
N TYR A 14 -27.06 -7.02 25.35
CA TYR A 14 -26.48 -5.96 24.55
C TYR A 14 -27.07 -4.58 24.90
N ALA A 15 -28.40 -4.48 24.95
CA ALA A 15 -29.09 -3.25 25.34
C ALA A 15 -28.73 -2.79 26.77
N ALA A 16 -28.50 -3.75 27.67
CA ALA A 16 -28.03 -3.50 29.03
C ALA A 16 -26.52 -3.23 29.14
N LYS A 17 -25.79 -3.10 28.01
CA LYS A 17 -24.32 -2.93 27.93
C LYS A 17 -23.52 -4.07 28.59
N GLN A 18 -24.13 -5.23 28.79
CA GLN A 18 -23.49 -6.43 29.32
C GLN A 18 -22.86 -7.23 28.17
N TYR A 19 -21.90 -6.62 27.46
CA TYR A 19 -21.39 -7.12 26.18
C TYR A 19 -20.81 -8.54 26.23
N ALA A 20 -20.05 -8.88 27.27
CA ALA A 20 -19.52 -10.24 27.43
C ALA A 20 -20.64 -11.29 27.48
N LYS A 21 -21.70 -11.04 28.26
CA LYS A 21 -22.87 -11.93 28.34
C LYS A 21 -23.66 -11.96 27.04
N SER A 22 -23.76 -10.83 26.33
CA SER A 22 -24.36 -10.77 25.00
C SER A 22 -23.64 -11.67 24.01
N GLY A 23 -22.31 -11.59 23.98
CA GLY A 23 -21.46 -12.42 23.12
C GLY A 23 -21.58 -13.91 23.46
N ASP A 24 -21.56 -14.27 24.74
CA ASP A 24 -21.72 -15.66 25.19
C ASP A 24 -23.11 -16.24 24.87
N ALA A 25 -24.18 -15.45 25.06
CA ALA A 25 -25.53 -15.85 24.69
C ALA A 25 -25.67 -16.07 23.18
N ALA A 26 -25.09 -15.18 22.36
CA ALA A 26 -25.08 -15.34 20.91
C ALA A 26 -24.22 -16.51 20.44
N ASN A 27 -23.06 -16.76 21.06
CA ASN A 27 -22.24 -17.95 20.78
C ASN A 27 -23.06 -19.23 20.99
N ARG A 28 -23.78 -19.32 22.11
CA ARG A 28 -24.66 -20.45 22.39
C ARG A 28 -25.81 -20.56 21.38
N TYR A 29 -26.40 -19.43 20.97
CA TYR A 29 -27.42 -19.41 19.92
C TYR A 29 -26.95 -20.10 18.64
N PHE A 30 -25.74 -19.79 18.16
CA PHE A 30 -25.18 -20.43 16.95
C PHE A 30 -24.78 -21.89 17.15
N ASN A 31 -24.25 -22.25 18.33
CA ASN A 31 -23.92 -23.65 18.65
C ASN A 31 -25.16 -24.56 18.68
N GLU A 32 -26.34 -24.00 18.97
CA GLU A 32 -27.61 -24.72 18.97
C GLU A 32 -28.30 -24.72 17.58
N GLY A 33 -27.65 -24.18 16.54
CA GLY A 33 -28.16 -24.20 15.16
C GLY A 33 -28.91 -22.93 14.74
N GLY A 34 -28.86 -21.85 15.52
CA GLY A 34 -29.36 -20.55 15.12
C GLY A 34 -28.63 -19.99 13.88
N THR A 35 -29.33 -19.24 13.03
CA THR A 35 -28.79 -18.76 11.75
C THR A 35 -29.06 -17.27 11.47
N ASP A 36 -29.73 -16.57 12.40
CA ASP A 36 -30.10 -15.17 12.23
C ASP A 36 -28.85 -14.26 12.12
N PRO A 37 -28.66 -13.56 10.98
CA PRO A 37 -27.56 -12.61 10.79
C PRO A 37 -27.53 -11.48 11.83
N ALA A 38 -28.67 -11.03 12.34
CA ALA A 38 -28.73 -9.97 13.35
C ALA A 38 -28.08 -10.42 14.67
N ILE A 39 -28.26 -11.69 15.05
CA ILE A 39 -27.61 -12.26 16.23
C ILE A 39 -26.10 -12.41 16.01
N ARG A 40 -25.65 -12.63 14.77
CA ARG A 40 -24.22 -12.68 14.42
C ARG A 40 -23.55 -11.32 14.61
N THR A 41 -24.23 -10.24 14.23
CA THR A 41 -23.76 -8.88 14.51
C THR A 41 -23.60 -8.65 16.03
N LEU A 42 -24.60 -9.05 16.83
CA LEU A 42 -24.55 -8.93 18.29
C LEU A 42 -23.46 -9.81 18.92
N GLN A 43 -23.21 -11.00 18.35
CA GLN A 43 -22.14 -11.90 18.77
C GLN A 43 -20.79 -11.20 18.64
N ILE A 44 -20.46 -10.73 17.44
CA ILE A 44 -19.16 -10.12 17.13
C ILE A 44 -18.96 -8.85 17.97
N GLN A 45 -19.96 -7.95 18.01
CA GLN A 45 -19.88 -6.72 18.80
C GLN A 45 -19.81 -7.01 20.30
N GLY A 46 -20.59 -7.98 20.80
CA GLY A 46 -20.58 -8.41 22.19
C GLY A 46 -19.23 -8.99 22.62
N LEU A 47 -18.61 -9.83 21.78
CA LEU A 47 -17.28 -10.39 22.02
C LEU A 47 -16.20 -9.30 22.01
N TYR A 48 -16.23 -8.42 21.00
CA TYR A 48 -15.27 -7.33 20.86
C TYR A 48 -15.33 -6.35 22.04
N LEU A 49 -16.52 -5.84 22.37
CA LEU A 49 -16.73 -4.90 23.48
C LEU A 49 -16.60 -5.58 24.85
N GLY A 50 -16.89 -6.87 24.94
CA GLY A 50 -16.71 -7.70 26.13
C GLY A 50 -15.26 -8.11 26.40
N GLY A 51 -14.34 -7.85 25.46
CA GLY A 51 -12.91 -8.12 25.61
C GLY A 51 -12.47 -9.53 25.19
N ASP A 52 -13.37 -10.38 24.68
CA ASP A 52 -13.02 -11.68 24.10
C ASP A 52 -12.54 -11.50 22.65
N LEU A 53 -11.36 -10.87 22.52
CA LEU A 53 -10.79 -10.51 21.23
C LEU A 53 -10.42 -11.74 20.39
N ALA A 54 -10.06 -12.86 21.03
CA ALA A 54 -9.71 -14.09 20.33
C ALA A 54 -10.92 -14.67 19.58
N ARG A 55 -12.08 -14.76 20.26
CA ARG A 55 -13.31 -15.19 19.59
C ARG A 55 -13.83 -14.16 18.61
N ALA A 56 -13.76 -12.86 18.94
CA ALA A 56 -14.14 -11.80 18.01
C ALA A 56 -13.34 -11.88 16.69
N SER A 57 -12.01 -12.04 16.77
CA SER A 57 -11.14 -12.21 15.60
C SER A 57 -11.56 -13.41 14.74
N LYS A 58 -11.81 -14.56 15.37
CA LYS A 58 -12.24 -15.78 14.69
C LYS A 58 -13.56 -15.58 13.93
N GLU A 59 -14.57 -15.00 14.58
CA GLU A 59 -15.88 -14.78 13.94
C GLU A 59 -15.81 -13.74 12.82
N LEU A 60 -15.03 -12.66 13.01
CA LEU A 60 -14.78 -11.65 11.97
C LEU A 60 -14.11 -12.28 10.74
N GLN A 61 -13.06 -13.07 10.93
CA GLN A 61 -12.37 -13.75 9.83
C GLN A 61 -13.29 -14.70 9.07
N ALA A 62 -14.12 -15.47 9.77
CA ALA A 62 -15.07 -16.40 9.15
C ALA A 62 -16.13 -15.66 8.30
N GLU A 63 -16.65 -14.54 8.79
CA GLU A 63 -17.62 -13.73 8.06
C GLU A 63 -16.99 -13.07 6.83
N ILE A 64 -15.80 -12.47 6.98
CA ILE A 64 -15.05 -11.85 5.88
C ILE A 64 -14.75 -12.90 4.79
N ALA A 65 -14.24 -14.07 5.17
CA ALA A 65 -13.95 -15.15 4.22
C ALA A 65 -15.22 -15.65 3.50
N THR A 66 -16.35 -15.70 4.20
CA THR A 66 -17.64 -16.06 3.60
C THR A 66 -18.10 -15.01 2.59
N ASN A 67 -17.98 -13.73 2.91
CA ASN A 67 -18.31 -12.64 1.99
C ASN A 67 -17.43 -12.70 0.74
N GLU A 68 -16.11 -12.82 0.90
CA GLU A 68 -15.16 -12.91 -0.22
C GLU A 68 -15.44 -14.13 -1.12
N LYS A 69 -15.69 -15.30 -0.53
CA LYS A 69 -16.02 -16.52 -1.27
C LYS A 69 -17.30 -16.35 -2.11
N ASN A 70 -18.26 -15.58 -1.60
CA ASN A 70 -19.51 -15.29 -2.27
C ASN A 70 -19.44 -14.07 -3.22
N GLY A 71 -18.24 -13.52 -3.46
CA GLY A 71 -18.05 -12.32 -4.28
C GLY A 71 -18.67 -11.05 -3.67
N LYS A 72 -19.00 -11.07 -2.38
CA LYS A 72 -19.53 -9.91 -1.65
C LYS A 72 -18.39 -9.14 -1.02
N GLN A 73 -18.46 -7.81 -1.14
CA GLN A 73 -17.54 -6.91 -0.46
C GLN A 73 -17.67 -7.09 1.06
N PRO A 74 -16.57 -7.37 1.79
CA PRO A 74 -16.61 -7.47 3.25
C PRO A 74 -16.96 -6.12 3.88
N SER A 75 -17.70 -6.13 4.98
CA SER A 75 -18.03 -4.90 5.72
C SER A 75 -16.79 -4.12 6.16
N GLU A 76 -16.75 -2.82 5.85
CA GLU A 76 -15.69 -1.91 6.29
C GLU A 76 -15.55 -1.94 7.83
N GLN A 77 -16.67 -1.91 8.56
CA GLN A 77 -16.67 -1.94 10.02
C GLN A 77 -16.05 -3.24 10.57
N HIS A 78 -16.32 -4.38 9.93
CA HIS A 78 -15.75 -5.66 10.36
C HIS A 78 -14.26 -5.75 10.07
N LEU A 79 -13.82 -5.23 8.93
CA LEU A 79 -12.39 -5.11 8.65
C LEU A 79 -11.68 -4.14 9.60
N GLN A 80 -12.27 -2.99 9.92
CA GLN A 80 -11.74 -2.06 10.93
C GLN A 80 -11.62 -2.73 12.31
N MET A 81 -12.65 -3.46 12.73
CA MET A 81 -12.66 -4.18 14.00
C MET A 81 -11.59 -5.29 14.03
N LEU A 82 -11.42 -6.04 12.93
CA LEU A 82 -10.39 -7.05 12.81
C LEU A 82 -8.99 -6.43 12.86
N ALA A 83 -8.79 -5.25 12.25
CA ALA A 83 -7.54 -4.52 12.33
C ALA A 83 -7.25 -4.06 13.77
N ASP A 84 -8.23 -3.48 14.47
CA ASP A 84 -8.08 -3.11 15.89
C ASP A 84 -7.73 -4.32 16.77
N VAL A 85 -8.47 -5.42 16.62
CA VAL A 85 -8.22 -6.67 17.35
C VAL A 85 -6.82 -7.18 17.09
N SER A 86 -6.39 -7.25 15.82
CA SER A 86 -5.04 -7.70 15.44
C SER A 86 -3.97 -6.81 16.06
N ASN A 87 -4.16 -5.49 16.05
CA ASN A 87 -3.24 -4.53 16.65
C ASN A 87 -3.15 -4.69 18.17
N ARG A 88 -4.28 -4.83 18.87
CA ARG A 88 -4.33 -5.05 20.34
C ARG A 88 -3.71 -6.38 20.75
N GLN A 89 -3.84 -7.40 19.91
CA GLN A 89 -3.18 -8.70 20.08
C GLN A 89 -1.70 -8.69 19.68
N LYS A 90 -1.19 -7.55 19.17
CA LYS A 90 0.18 -7.39 18.63
C LYS A 90 0.49 -8.37 17.50
N ASP A 91 -0.54 -8.81 16.77
CA ASP A 91 -0.41 -9.63 15.57
C ASP A 91 -0.24 -8.72 14.34
N ASN A 92 1.01 -8.31 14.09
CA ASN A 92 1.35 -7.44 12.97
C ASN A 92 1.04 -8.07 11.60
N ALA A 93 1.07 -9.40 11.49
CA ALA A 93 0.79 -10.10 10.25
C ALA A 93 -0.71 -10.05 9.93
N ALA A 94 -1.55 -10.37 10.92
CA ALA A 94 -3.00 -10.24 10.79
C ALA A 94 -3.43 -8.78 10.58
N PHE A 95 -2.78 -7.84 11.27
CA PHE A 95 -3.01 -6.41 11.06
C PHE A 95 -2.72 -6.01 9.61
N THR A 96 -1.52 -6.32 9.11
CA THR A 96 -1.13 -5.95 7.74
C THR A 96 -2.05 -6.58 6.71
N SER A 97 -2.37 -7.88 6.83
CA SER A 97 -3.30 -8.54 5.90
C SER A 97 -4.71 -7.94 5.92
N THR A 98 -5.18 -7.52 7.09
CA THR A 98 -6.48 -6.84 7.21
C THR A 98 -6.43 -5.44 6.61
N MET A 99 -5.33 -4.71 6.78
CA MET A 99 -5.12 -3.40 6.16
C MET A 99 -5.03 -3.51 4.62
N GLU A 100 -4.40 -4.55 4.08
CA GLU A 100 -4.39 -4.85 2.64
C GLU A 100 -5.83 -5.06 2.11
N ARG A 101 -6.68 -5.80 2.84
CA ARG A 101 -8.10 -5.96 2.50
C ARG A 101 -8.87 -4.64 2.60
N LEU A 102 -8.60 -3.82 3.62
CA LEU A 102 -9.20 -2.49 3.76
C LEU A 102 -8.87 -1.62 2.55
N VAL A 103 -7.61 -1.48 2.16
CA VAL A 103 -7.26 -0.62 1.01
C VAL A 103 -7.73 -1.18 -0.32
N ALA A 104 -7.84 -2.51 -0.46
CA ALA A 104 -8.36 -3.14 -1.67
C ALA A 104 -9.85 -2.86 -1.88
N ASN A 105 -10.64 -2.86 -0.81
CA ASN A 105 -12.10 -2.67 -0.87
C ASN A 105 -12.52 -1.21 -0.62
N TYR A 106 -11.75 -0.47 0.17
CA TYR A 106 -12.03 0.86 0.67
C TYR A 106 -10.75 1.71 0.65
N PRO A 107 -10.28 2.21 -0.51
CA PRO A 107 -8.97 2.84 -0.67
C PRO A 107 -8.89 4.26 -0.07
N LYS A 108 -9.27 4.44 1.20
CA LYS A 108 -9.22 5.69 1.95
C LYS A 108 -7.77 6.04 2.31
N ARG A 109 -7.47 7.33 2.35
CA ARG A 109 -6.14 7.88 2.64
C ARG A 109 -5.57 7.33 3.95
N ASP A 110 -6.38 7.30 5.01
CA ASP A 110 -5.93 6.86 6.34
C ASP A 110 -5.54 5.38 6.37
N TYR A 111 -6.23 4.51 5.61
CA TYR A 111 -5.87 3.09 5.54
C TYR A 111 -4.57 2.87 4.81
N TRP A 112 -4.35 3.61 3.73
CA TRP A 112 -3.06 3.60 3.04
C TRP A 112 -1.94 4.08 3.96
N GLN A 113 -2.15 5.15 4.74
CA GLN A 113 -1.15 5.62 5.71
C GLN A 113 -0.80 4.55 6.75
N SER A 114 -1.81 3.90 7.34
CA SER A 114 -1.60 2.83 8.33
C SER A 114 -0.89 1.61 7.72
N LEU A 115 -1.26 1.20 6.50
CA LEU A 115 -0.62 0.07 5.81
C LEU A 115 0.83 0.37 5.42
N ILE A 116 1.09 1.54 4.85
CA ILE A 116 2.44 1.96 4.48
C ILE A 116 3.33 2.05 5.73
N TYR A 117 2.79 2.60 6.83
CA TYR A 117 3.50 2.65 8.10
C TYR A 117 3.84 1.24 8.61
N SER A 118 2.89 0.31 8.64
CA SER A 118 3.15 -1.06 9.13
C SER A 118 4.21 -1.79 8.32
N VAL A 119 4.25 -1.56 7.00
CA VAL A 119 5.30 -2.08 6.11
C VAL A 119 6.66 -1.43 6.42
N ALA A 120 6.72 -0.09 6.48
CA ALA A 120 7.97 0.65 6.63
C ALA A 120 8.61 0.50 8.04
N THR A 121 7.82 0.18 9.07
CA THR A 121 8.33 -0.05 10.44
C THR A 121 8.51 -1.52 10.78
N LYS A 122 8.33 -2.43 9.82
CA LYS A 122 8.56 -3.86 10.03
C LYS A 122 10.03 -4.12 10.40
N PRO A 123 10.33 -4.93 11.43
CA PRO A 123 11.70 -5.34 11.72
C PRO A 123 12.38 -5.96 10.48
N GLY A 124 13.59 -5.51 10.17
CA GLY A 124 14.33 -5.96 8.98
C GLY A 124 14.01 -5.20 7.69
N PHE A 125 13.13 -4.19 7.73
CA PHE A 125 12.91 -3.29 6.59
C PHE A 125 14.20 -2.50 6.29
N ALA A 126 14.69 -2.57 5.06
CA ALA A 126 15.95 -1.95 4.71
C ALA A 126 15.82 -0.44 4.52
N SER A 127 16.66 0.34 5.22
CA SER A 127 16.65 1.82 5.17
C SER A 127 16.83 2.40 3.77
N ARG A 128 17.45 1.66 2.84
CA ARG A 128 17.59 2.10 1.44
C ARG A 128 16.26 2.18 0.69
N LEU A 129 15.24 1.43 1.12
CA LEU A 129 13.91 1.38 0.51
C LEU A 129 13.03 2.57 0.93
N GLN A 130 13.54 3.50 1.74
CA GLN A 130 12.77 4.66 2.18
C GLN A 130 12.34 5.55 1.01
N PHE A 131 13.15 5.67 -0.04
CA PHE A 131 12.74 6.39 -1.24
C PHE A 131 11.59 5.67 -1.96
N ASP A 132 11.59 4.34 -2.00
CA ASP A 132 10.47 3.57 -2.56
C ASP A 132 9.20 3.66 -1.72
N VAL A 133 9.32 3.82 -0.39
CA VAL A 133 8.18 4.17 0.47
C VAL A 133 7.58 5.53 0.08
N LEU A 134 8.41 6.54 -0.21
CA LEU A 134 7.94 7.85 -0.66
C LEU A 134 7.23 7.77 -2.02
N ARG A 135 7.71 6.91 -2.94
CA ARG A 135 7.04 6.64 -4.22
C ARG A 135 5.66 6.04 -4.04
N VAL A 136 5.52 5.07 -3.13
CA VAL A 136 4.21 4.50 -2.77
C VAL A 136 3.32 5.61 -2.18
N LYS A 137 3.83 6.42 -1.24
CA LYS A 137 3.06 7.51 -0.65
C LYS A 137 2.57 8.53 -1.68
N LEU A 138 3.37 8.84 -2.69
CA LEU A 138 2.96 9.72 -3.81
C LEU A 138 1.81 9.08 -4.60
N ALA A 139 1.94 7.80 -4.97
CA ALA A 139 0.93 7.08 -5.74
C ALA A 139 -0.40 6.89 -4.98
N THR A 140 -0.38 6.99 -3.65
CA THR A 140 -1.56 6.84 -2.79
C THR A 140 -2.06 8.16 -2.19
N ASP A 141 -1.47 9.29 -2.56
CA ASP A 141 -1.78 10.63 -2.01
C ASP A 141 -1.71 10.67 -0.46
N THR A 142 -0.67 10.04 0.09
CA THR A 142 -0.48 9.89 1.53
C THR A 142 0.76 10.58 2.08
N LEU A 143 1.42 11.43 1.30
CA LEU A 143 2.43 12.37 1.81
C LEU A 143 1.75 13.38 2.75
N ARG A 144 2.41 13.73 3.86
CA ARG A 144 1.78 14.42 5.00
C ARG A 144 2.43 15.74 5.38
N SER A 145 3.69 15.97 5.05
CA SER A 145 4.41 17.17 5.45
C SER A 145 5.22 17.76 4.30
N THR A 146 5.50 19.06 4.39
CA THR A 146 6.44 19.77 3.51
C THR A 146 7.79 19.03 3.43
N ASP A 147 8.30 18.53 4.55
CA ASP A 147 9.58 17.81 4.60
C ASP A 147 9.56 16.53 3.77
N GLU A 148 8.47 15.74 3.81
CA GLU A 148 8.37 14.52 2.99
C GLU A 148 8.41 14.87 1.47
N TYR A 149 7.77 15.97 1.05
CA TYR A 149 7.81 16.42 -0.35
C TYR A 149 9.21 16.89 -0.77
N VAL A 150 9.87 17.69 0.10
CA VAL A 150 11.22 18.21 -0.16
C VAL A 150 12.25 17.08 -0.19
N GLU A 151 12.21 16.18 0.78
CA GLU A 151 13.11 15.01 0.87
C GLU A 151 12.94 14.12 -0.37
N ALA A 152 11.70 13.78 -0.72
CA ALA A 152 11.44 12.93 -1.89
C ALA A 152 11.95 13.56 -3.19
N ALA A 153 11.74 14.86 -3.38
CA ALA A 153 12.26 15.58 -4.54
C ALA A 153 13.80 15.59 -4.59
N GLN A 154 14.46 15.80 -3.44
CA GLN A 154 15.92 15.78 -3.36
C GLN A 154 16.49 14.38 -3.63
N LEU A 155 15.90 13.33 -3.05
CA LEU A 155 16.29 11.94 -3.29
C LEU A 155 16.11 11.56 -4.77
N ALA A 156 15.01 12.00 -5.40
CA ALA A 156 14.77 11.76 -6.82
C ALA A 156 15.83 12.44 -7.71
N ILE A 157 16.23 13.68 -7.41
CA ILE A 157 17.32 14.37 -8.12
C ILE A 157 18.65 13.61 -7.93
N GLN A 158 18.98 13.24 -6.69
CA GLN A 158 20.20 12.50 -6.38
C GLN A 158 20.26 11.15 -7.11
N ALA A 159 19.10 10.50 -7.27
CA ALA A 159 18.96 9.26 -8.00
C ALA A 159 18.95 9.42 -9.54
N GLY A 160 19.04 10.64 -10.07
CA GLY A 160 19.03 10.90 -11.51
C GLY A 160 17.64 10.87 -12.15
N PHE A 161 16.58 11.08 -11.36
CA PHE A 161 15.19 11.13 -11.83
C PHE A 161 14.57 12.52 -11.61
N PRO A 162 15.07 13.59 -12.27
CA PRO A 162 14.59 14.95 -12.04
C PRO A 162 13.12 15.14 -12.47
N VAL A 163 12.63 14.35 -13.43
CA VAL A 163 11.20 14.34 -13.81
C VAL A 163 10.33 13.74 -12.72
N GLU A 164 10.81 12.72 -12.01
CA GLU A 164 10.15 12.18 -10.83
C GLU A 164 10.16 13.21 -9.68
N ALA A 165 11.28 13.89 -9.46
CA ALA A 165 11.38 14.96 -8.47
C ALA A 165 10.30 16.04 -8.66
N LYS A 166 10.06 16.44 -9.92
CA LYS A 166 8.99 17.39 -10.24
C LYS A 166 7.60 16.87 -9.82
N LYS A 167 7.32 15.57 -9.93
CA LYS A 167 6.03 15.01 -9.50
C LYS A 167 5.80 15.18 -7.99
N PHE A 168 6.83 14.99 -7.18
CA PHE A 168 6.75 15.26 -5.73
C PHE A 168 6.53 16.74 -5.44
N ILE A 169 7.26 17.62 -6.11
CA ILE A 169 7.10 19.08 -5.97
C ILE A 169 5.69 19.52 -6.36
N ASP A 170 5.20 19.07 -7.52
CA ASP A 170 3.87 19.42 -8.02
C ASP A 170 2.77 18.94 -7.05
N ALA A 171 2.89 17.72 -6.53
CA ALA A 171 1.98 17.20 -5.51
C ALA A 171 2.02 18.04 -4.22
N GLY A 172 3.21 18.46 -3.78
CA GLY A 172 3.37 19.33 -2.63
C GLY A 172 2.76 20.72 -2.84
N VAL A 173 2.86 21.28 -4.06
CA VAL A 173 2.18 22.54 -4.42
C VAL A 173 0.68 22.38 -4.41
N ALA A 174 0.16 21.30 -5.01
CA ALA A 174 -1.28 21.01 -5.03
C ALA A 174 -1.85 20.81 -3.61
N ALA A 175 -1.06 20.25 -2.71
CA ALA A 175 -1.41 20.09 -1.29
C ALA A 175 -1.23 21.38 -0.46
N GLY A 176 -0.74 22.49 -1.05
CA GLY A 176 -0.44 23.73 -0.34
C GLY A 176 0.79 23.68 0.59
N MET A 177 1.58 22.60 0.51
CA MET A 177 2.75 22.32 1.36
C MET A 177 4.05 22.88 0.81
N ILE A 178 4.12 23.15 -0.51
CA ILE A 178 5.28 23.72 -1.21
C ILE A 178 4.89 25.07 -1.83
N GLY A 179 5.79 26.05 -1.74
CA GLY A 179 5.59 27.39 -2.30
C GLY A 179 4.83 28.38 -1.40
N THR A 180 4.51 27.97 -0.16
CA THR A 180 3.82 28.80 0.84
C THR A 180 4.69 28.95 2.11
N GLY A 181 4.33 29.88 2.99
CA GLY A 181 4.97 30.08 4.30
C GLY A 181 6.38 30.68 4.25
N ALA A 182 7.07 30.65 5.40
CA ALA A 182 8.42 31.21 5.55
C ALA A 182 9.46 30.57 4.62
N GLU A 183 9.28 29.29 4.29
CA GLU A 183 10.19 28.52 3.44
C GLU A 183 9.89 28.67 1.93
N ALA A 184 8.93 29.51 1.52
CA ALA A 184 8.54 29.66 0.12
C ALA A 184 9.73 29.97 -0.81
N ALA A 185 10.68 30.82 -0.38
CA ALA A 185 11.89 31.11 -1.15
C ALA A 185 12.81 29.89 -1.31
N ARG A 186 12.90 29.03 -0.30
CA ARG A 186 13.66 27.76 -0.37
C ARG A 186 12.96 26.77 -1.31
N HIS A 187 11.64 26.65 -1.20
CA HIS A 187 10.82 25.84 -2.11
C HIS A 187 10.98 26.27 -3.56
N LYS A 188 10.99 27.58 -3.82
CA LYS A 188 11.19 28.14 -5.16
C LYS A 188 12.57 27.77 -5.72
N ARG A 189 13.63 27.86 -4.92
CA ARG A 189 14.98 27.41 -5.34
C ARG A 189 15.01 25.92 -5.71
N LEU A 190 14.30 25.07 -4.98
CA LEU A 190 14.18 23.64 -5.30
C LEU A 190 13.41 23.41 -6.61
N GLN A 191 12.34 24.17 -6.85
CA GLN A 191 11.60 24.13 -8.12
C GLN A 191 12.51 24.52 -9.29
N ASP A 192 13.26 25.62 -9.14
CA ASP A 192 14.13 26.14 -10.20
C ASP A 192 15.31 25.20 -10.48
N SER A 193 15.93 24.62 -9.44
CA SER A 193 17.00 23.62 -9.63
C SER A 193 16.49 22.35 -10.29
N THR A 194 15.28 21.90 -9.94
CA THR A 194 14.65 20.74 -10.58
C THR A 194 14.34 21.02 -12.05
N ALA A 195 13.78 22.19 -12.36
CA ALA A 195 13.50 22.59 -13.74
C ALA A 195 14.78 22.65 -14.58
N LYS A 196 15.87 23.18 -14.03
CA LYS A 196 17.18 23.20 -14.69
C LYS A 196 17.69 21.77 -14.92
N ALA A 197 17.64 20.89 -13.93
CA ALA A 197 18.07 19.50 -14.06
C ALA A 197 17.25 18.75 -15.13
N ILE A 198 15.93 18.97 -15.22
CA ILE A 198 15.09 18.40 -16.28
C ILE A 198 15.54 18.91 -17.65
N ALA A 199 15.81 20.21 -17.79
CA ALA A 199 16.24 20.81 -19.06
C ALA A 199 17.61 20.25 -19.51
N GLU A 200 18.55 20.07 -18.58
CA GLU A 200 19.86 19.47 -18.85
C GLU A 200 19.72 17.99 -19.25
N ASP A 201 18.98 17.20 -18.46
CA ASP A 201 18.73 15.78 -18.74
C ASP A 201 17.99 15.57 -20.08
N THR A 202 17.12 16.51 -20.47
CA THR A 202 16.42 16.46 -21.76
C THR A 202 17.36 16.69 -22.94
N LYS A 203 18.41 17.52 -22.79
CA LYS A 203 19.40 17.76 -23.87
C LYS A 203 20.25 16.54 -24.15
N THR A 204 20.50 15.72 -23.14
CA THR A 204 21.32 14.51 -23.22
C THR A 204 20.49 13.23 -23.36
N LEU A 205 19.16 13.34 -23.36
CA LEU A 205 18.26 12.19 -23.46
C LEU A 205 18.54 11.40 -24.74
N GLY A 206 18.75 10.09 -24.58
CA GLY A 206 19.06 9.21 -25.71
C GLY A 206 20.54 9.03 -26.02
N GLN A 207 21.41 9.96 -25.60
CA GLN A 207 22.84 9.90 -25.93
C GLN A 207 23.54 8.68 -25.32
N ASP A 208 23.15 8.30 -24.10
CA ASP A 208 23.72 7.18 -23.37
C ASP A 208 22.93 5.87 -23.51
N ASP A 209 21.84 5.83 -24.29
CA ASP A 209 20.96 4.65 -24.39
C ASP A 209 21.75 3.40 -24.86
N ALA A 210 22.56 3.55 -25.91
CA ALA A 210 23.37 2.46 -26.46
C ALA A 210 24.45 2.01 -25.46
N LYS A 211 25.05 2.96 -24.74
CA LYS A 211 26.07 2.68 -23.71
C LYS A 211 25.45 1.94 -22.52
N ALA A 212 24.27 2.35 -22.07
CA ALA A 212 23.51 1.67 -21.03
C ALA A 212 23.12 0.25 -21.46
N ALA A 213 22.68 0.08 -22.72
CA ALA A 213 22.39 -1.23 -23.30
C ALA A 213 23.64 -2.12 -23.47
N ALA A 214 24.83 -1.55 -23.63
CA ALA A 214 26.08 -2.29 -23.72
C ALA A 214 26.75 -2.58 -22.36
N ALA A 215 26.27 -1.97 -21.27
CA ALA A 215 26.85 -2.17 -19.94
C ALA A 215 26.78 -3.64 -19.49
N ALA A 216 27.75 -4.04 -18.66
CA ALA A 216 27.89 -5.42 -18.18
C ALA A 216 26.71 -5.88 -17.31
N THR A 217 26.08 -4.96 -16.58
CA THR A 217 24.89 -5.22 -15.77
C THR A 217 23.68 -4.45 -16.32
N GLY A 218 22.48 -4.86 -15.91
CA GLY A 218 21.24 -4.22 -16.30
C GLY A 218 20.98 -2.87 -15.63
N ASP A 219 21.72 -2.50 -14.58
CA ASP A 219 21.41 -1.33 -13.74
C ASP A 219 21.27 -0.02 -14.55
N ALA A 220 22.23 0.25 -15.44
CA ALA A 220 22.20 1.47 -16.26
C ALA A 220 20.97 1.49 -17.18
N GLN A 221 20.70 0.38 -17.86
CA GLN A 221 19.59 0.26 -18.80
C GLN A 221 18.22 0.30 -18.09
N LEU A 222 18.13 -0.26 -16.88
CA LEU A 222 16.94 -0.19 -16.03
C LEU A 222 16.64 1.27 -15.66
N ASN A 223 17.65 2.01 -15.18
CA ASN A 223 17.49 3.41 -14.78
C ASN A 223 17.15 4.31 -15.98
N THR A 224 17.81 4.11 -17.12
CA THR A 224 17.46 4.83 -18.36
C THR A 224 16.01 4.55 -18.77
N GLY A 225 15.59 3.28 -18.75
CA GLY A 225 14.21 2.90 -19.06
C GLY A 225 13.20 3.54 -18.10
N LEU A 226 13.50 3.55 -16.80
CA LEU A 226 12.65 4.18 -15.79
C LEU A 226 12.52 5.71 -15.99
N ASN A 227 13.61 6.39 -16.36
CA ASN A 227 13.58 7.82 -16.69
C ASN A 227 12.65 8.10 -17.89
N TYR A 228 12.70 7.27 -18.94
CA TYR A 228 11.75 7.34 -20.06
C TYR A 228 10.29 7.15 -19.59
N VAL A 229 10.01 6.19 -18.71
CA VAL A 229 8.66 6.00 -18.16
C VAL A 229 8.19 7.22 -17.38
N PHE A 230 9.04 7.84 -16.55
CA PHE A 230 8.65 9.05 -15.82
C PHE A 230 8.32 10.23 -16.73
N ARG A 231 8.95 10.30 -17.90
CA ARG A 231 8.70 11.26 -18.98
C ARG A 231 7.46 10.96 -19.82
N GLY A 232 6.74 9.88 -19.52
CA GLY A 232 5.58 9.43 -20.30
C GLY A 232 5.96 8.69 -21.58
N GLN A 233 7.23 8.39 -21.81
CA GLN A 233 7.72 7.63 -22.97
C GLN A 233 7.78 6.13 -22.65
N SER A 234 6.66 5.58 -22.17
CA SER A 234 6.58 4.19 -21.71
C SER A 234 6.86 3.16 -22.81
N ASP A 235 6.53 3.47 -24.06
CA ASP A 235 6.79 2.62 -25.23
C ASP A 235 8.30 2.40 -25.47
N LYS A 236 9.12 3.38 -25.07
CA LYS A 236 10.58 3.26 -25.12
C LYS A 236 11.15 2.73 -23.81
N GLY A 237 10.64 3.21 -22.68
CA GLY A 237 11.15 2.87 -21.35
C GLY A 237 10.95 1.41 -20.95
N LEU A 238 9.74 0.86 -21.14
CA LEU A 238 9.42 -0.49 -20.69
C LEU A 238 10.23 -1.58 -21.42
N PRO A 239 10.43 -1.54 -22.75
CA PRO A 239 11.32 -2.49 -23.42
C PRO A 239 12.77 -2.43 -22.92
N MET A 240 13.27 -1.23 -22.60
CA MET A 240 14.63 -1.09 -22.03
C MET A 240 14.71 -1.75 -20.65
N MET A 241 13.72 -1.53 -19.80
CA MET A 241 13.67 -2.17 -18.48
C MET A 241 13.52 -3.68 -18.58
N ASP A 242 12.68 -4.20 -19.48
CA ASP A 242 12.55 -5.64 -19.74
C ASP A 242 13.87 -6.27 -20.18
N ALA A 243 14.58 -5.63 -21.11
CA ALA A 243 15.91 -6.08 -21.55
C ALA A 243 16.93 -6.01 -20.40
N ALA A 244 16.87 -5.01 -19.53
CA ALA A 244 17.70 -4.92 -18.34
C ALA A 244 17.44 -6.08 -17.37
N ILE A 245 16.17 -6.41 -17.11
CA ILE A 245 15.78 -7.55 -16.25
C ILE A 245 16.31 -8.88 -16.82
N LYS A 246 16.22 -9.07 -18.14
CA LYS A 246 16.77 -10.25 -18.84
C LYS A 246 18.29 -10.31 -18.78
N LYS A 247 18.98 -9.17 -18.89
CA LYS A 247 20.44 -9.09 -18.77
C LYS A 247 20.92 -9.47 -17.37
N GLY A 248 20.20 -9.06 -16.33
CA GLY A 248 20.57 -9.36 -14.95
C GLY A 248 21.83 -8.61 -14.49
N GLY A 249 22.60 -9.22 -13.60
CA GLY A 249 23.80 -8.61 -13.01
C GLY A 249 23.51 -7.60 -11.89
N PHE A 250 22.25 -7.47 -11.48
CA PHE A 250 21.86 -6.59 -10.38
C PHE A 250 22.41 -7.09 -9.05
N LYS A 251 22.94 -6.17 -8.24
CA LYS A 251 23.22 -6.44 -6.82
C LYS A 251 21.95 -6.81 -6.04
N ARG A 252 20.80 -6.32 -6.49
CA ARG A 252 19.48 -6.49 -5.86
C ARG A 252 18.41 -6.80 -6.91
N PRO A 253 18.35 -8.04 -7.41
CA PRO A 253 17.46 -8.40 -8.51
C PRO A 253 15.97 -8.21 -8.17
N ASP A 254 15.56 -8.41 -6.91
CA ASP A 254 14.18 -8.19 -6.48
C ASP A 254 13.79 -6.70 -6.50
N GLU A 255 14.70 -5.80 -6.15
CA GLU A 255 14.48 -4.36 -6.19
C GLU A 255 14.38 -3.87 -7.64
N ALA A 256 15.22 -4.39 -8.53
CA ALA A 256 15.13 -4.13 -9.97
C ALA A 256 13.78 -4.57 -10.55
N LYS A 257 13.29 -5.76 -10.19
CA LYS A 257 11.97 -6.25 -10.61
C LYS A 257 10.84 -5.41 -10.02
N MET A 258 10.94 -4.97 -8.77
CA MET A 258 9.96 -4.08 -8.15
C MET A 258 9.87 -2.75 -8.91
N LEU A 259 11.01 -2.14 -9.26
CA LEU A 259 11.03 -0.90 -10.05
C LEU A 259 10.45 -1.10 -11.46
N TYR A 260 10.71 -2.23 -12.11
CA TYR A 260 10.08 -2.57 -13.38
C TYR A 260 8.57 -2.73 -13.26
N GLY A 261 8.10 -3.43 -12.22
CA GLY A 261 6.67 -3.57 -11.93
C GLY A 261 6.01 -2.22 -11.66
N MET A 262 6.64 -1.34 -10.87
CA MET A 262 6.20 0.03 -10.65
C MET A 262 6.09 0.82 -11.97
N ALA A 263 7.09 0.71 -12.84
CA ALA A 263 7.08 1.37 -14.14
C ALA A 263 5.91 0.88 -15.02
N GLN A 264 5.59 -0.42 -14.97
CA GLN A 264 4.41 -0.98 -15.63
C GLN A 264 3.10 -0.43 -15.05
N VAL A 265 3.01 -0.21 -13.73
CA VAL A 265 1.86 0.47 -13.11
C VAL A 265 1.71 1.89 -13.64
N ILE A 266 2.80 2.67 -13.64
CA ILE A 266 2.80 4.06 -14.13
C ILE A 266 2.37 4.13 -15.60
N ALA A 267 2.78 3.16 -16.41
CA ALA A 267 2.41 3.05 -17.83
C ALA A 267 1.00 2.50 -18.07
N GLY A 268 0.24 2.16 -17.01
CA GLY A 268 -1.10 1.59 -17.12
C GLY A 268 -1.16 0.11 -17.50
N GLN A 269 -0.02 -0.60 -17.58
CA GLN A 269 0.05 -2.04 -17.86
C GLN A 269 -0.28 -2.89 -16.62
N LYS A 270 -1.45 -2.66 -16.01
CA LYS A 270 -1.85 -3.20 -14.70
C LYS A 270 -1.67 -4.72 -14.58
N ALA A 271 -2.15 -5.51 -15.54
CA ALA A 271 -2.07 -6.97 -15.49
C ALA A 271 -0.60 -7.48 -15.50
N LYS A 272 0.22 -6.92 -16.39
CA LYS A 272 1.66 -7.23 -16.48
C LYS A 272 2.41 -6.78 -15.23
N ALA A 273 2.07 -5.61 -14.68
CA ALA A 273 2.61 -5.12 -13.44
C ALA A 273 2.39 -6.12 -12.30
N VAL A 274 1.16 -6.61 -12.15
CA VAL A 274 0.82 -7.61 -11.11
C VAL A 274 1.62 -8.90 -11.30
N GLU A 275 1.79 -9.38 -12.53
CA GLU A 275 2.61 -10.56 -12.83
C GLU A 275 4.08 -10.36 -12.41
N THR A 276 4.70 -9.27 -12.85
CA THR A 276 6.08 -8.91 -12.50
C THR A 276 6.27 -8.78 -10.99
N LEU A 277 5.38 -8.02 -10.33
CA LEU A 277 5.47 -7.71 -8.90
C LEU A 277 5.29 -8.97 -8.02
N ARG A 278 4.46 -9.93 -8.44
CA ARG A 278 4.32 -11.23 -7.74
C ARG A 278 5.60 -12.07 -7.79
N SER A 279 6.48 -11.82 -8.74
CA SER A 279 7.77 -12.51 -8.85
C SER A 279 8.84 -11.98 -7.89
N VAL A 280 8.58 -10.86 -7.21
CA VAL A 280 9.48 -10.24 -6.22
C VAL A 280 9.40 -11.01 -4.90
N ARG A 281 10.54 -11.52 -4.42
CA ARG A 281 10.64 -12.40 -3.24
C ARG A 281 11.61 -11.88 -2.16
N GLY A 282 12.12 -10.65 -2.30
CA GLY A 282 13.03 -10.05 -1.33
C GLY A 282 12.46 -10.00 0.10
N THR A 283 13.29 -10.33 1.09
CA THR A 283 12.87 -10.48 2.50
C THR A 283 13.14 -9.25 3.37
N ASP A 284 13.58 -8.16 2.75
CA ASP A 284 14.07 -6.94 3.42
C ASP A 284 13.11 -5.76 3.26
N GLY A 285 11.83 -6.03 2.98
CA GLY A 285 10.80 -5.04 2.68
C GLY A 285 10.45 -4.93 1.19
N THR A 286 11.30 -5.44 0.30
CA THR A 286 11.09 -5.33 -1.16
C THR A 286 9.82 -6.07 -1.60
N ALA A 287 9.55 -7.27 -1.08
CA ALA A 287 8.31 -8.00 -1.40
C ALA A 287 7.07 -7.31 -0.84
N GLU A 288 7.15 -6.71 0.35
CA GLU A 288 6.06 -5.95 0.94
C GLU A 288 5.73 -4.69 0.14
N LEU A 289 6.74 -3.91 -0.28
CA LEU A 289 6.53 -2.77 -1.19
C LEU A 289 5.94 -3.22 -2.53
N SER A 290 6.38 -4.36 -3.05
CA SER A 290 5.82 -4.95 -4.27
C SER A 290 4.32 -5.26 -4.12
N ARG A 291 3.87 -5.75 -2.94
CA ARG A 291 2.44 -5.94 -2.64
C ARG A 291 1.67 -4.62 -2.62
N LEU A 292 2.25 -3.54 -2.09
CA LEU A 292 1.61 -2.22 -2.14
C LEU A 292 1.41 -1.75 -3.59
N TRP A 293 2.39 -1.96 -4.46
CA TRP A 293 2.25 -1.65 -5.89
C TRP A 293 1.22 -2.53 -6.60
N ILE A 294 1.07 -3.81 -6.22
CA ILE A 294 0.00 -4.68 -6.71
C ILE A 294 -1.37 -4.10 -6.34
N LEU A 295 -1.54 -3.71 -5.08
CA LEU A 295 -2.78 -3.10 -4.60
C LEU A 295 -3.09 -1.80 -5.36
N ILE A 296 -2.07 -0.95 -5.60
CA ILE A 296 -2.21 0.27 -6.41
C ILE A 296 -2.65 -0.07 -7.84
N ALA A 297 -2.03 -1.07 -8.48
CA ALA A 297 -2.38 -1.50 -9.83
C ALA A 297 -3.83 -1.97 -9.96
N GLN A 298 -4.35 -2.59 -8.90
CA GLN A 298 -5.72 -3.11 -8.83
C GLN A 298 -6.76 -2.04 -8.44
N ARG A 299 -6.36 -0.81 -8.11
CA ARG A 299 -7.33 0.26 -7.84
C ARG A 299 -8.10 0.61 -9.11
N GLY A 300 -9.44 0.67 -9.00
CA GLY A 300 -10.33 1.08 -10.09
C GLY A 300 -10.34 0.13 -11.29
N SER A 301 -10.02 -1.16 -11.08
CA SER A 301 -10.35 -2.24 -12.02
C SER A 301 -11.72 -2.83 -11.72
#